data_AF-A0A7K0VCT4-F1
#
_entry.id   AF-A0A7K0VCT4-F1
#
_cell.length_a   1.000
_cell.length_b   1.000
_cell.length_c   1.000
_cell.angle_alpha   90.00
_cell.angle_beta   90.00
_cell.angle_gamma   90.00
#
_symmetry.space_group_name_H-M   'P 1'
#
loop_
_entity.id
_entity.type
_entity.pdbx_description
1 polymer ?
#
loop_
_entity_poly.entity_id
_entity_poly.type
_entity_poly.pdbx_seq_one_letter_code
_entity_poly.pdbx_strand_id
1 'polypeptide(L)'
;MDSVVAEVRGGTYGAKINSVEPGGAGFIPLDERHGKPHSLFWTWMSPNLEFTTVYVGVIAVLFFGLTIWQGILAVAVGNLLGSVAHGFLSARGPAFGVPQMVMSRIPFGYRGNILPAGLNTIIAGIGWFAVNSVSGAFALSTLTGISREISLVLVVAIQIIIAFFGHNFIQAFERIAFPLLALAFILAIFTIVPNA
;
A
#
# COMPACT_ATOMS: atom_id res chain seq x y z
N MET A 1 32.54 -13.89 -12.53
CA MET A 1 31.26 -13.40 -11.98
C MET A 1 31.62 -12.74 -10.66
N ASP A 2 31.84 -11.43 -10.67
CA ASP A 2 32.21 -10.72 -9.44
C ASP A 2 31.02 -10.78 -8.49
N SER A 3 31.24 -11.35 -7.31
CA SER A 3 30.22 -11.40 -6.26
C SER A 3 29.87 -9.97 -5.85
N VAL A 4 28.69 -9.50 -6.23
CA VAL A 4 28.17 -8.22 -5.74
C VAL A 4 27.92 -8.38 -4.24
N VAL A 5 28.74 -7.71 -3.43
CA VAL A 5 28.55 -7.64 -1.98
C VAL A 5 27.32 -6.79 -1.72
N ALA A 6 26.18 -7.44 -1.46
CA ALA A 6 24.98 -6.75 -1.04
C ALA A 6 25.13 -6.36 0.44
N GLU A 7 24.84 -5.11 0.77
CA GLU A 7 24.75 -4.67 2.17
C GLU A 7 23.58 -5.41 2.83
N VAL A 8 23.92 -6.34 3.71
CA VAL A 8 22.95 -7.09 4.50
C VAL A 8 22.48 -6.19 5.64
N ARG A 9 21.17 -6.02 5.76
CA ARG A 9 20.59 -5.28 6.88
C ARG A 9 21.05 -5.89 8.21
N GLY A 10 21.46 -5.05 9.15
CA GLY A 10 21.80 -5.47 10.51
C GLY A 10 20.59 -5.87 11.35
N GLY A 11 20.80 -6.77 12.32
CA GLY A 11 19.81 -7.14 13.34
C GLY A 11 18.83 -8.26 12.94
N THR A 12 18.37 -9.02 13.93
CA THR A 12 17.33 -10.06 13.78
C THR A 12 15.95 -9.49 14.06
N TYR A 13 15.01 -9.63 13.13
CA TYR A 13 13.63 -9.14 13.26
C TYR A 13 12.66 -10.30 13.51
N GLY A 14 12.82 -11.41 12.78
CA GLY A 14 12.00 -12.60 12.88
C GLY A 14 10.52 -12.29 12.77
N ALA A 15 9.68 -13.04 13.49
CA ALA A 15 8.22 -12.87 13.50
C ALA A 15 7.71 -11.86 14.55
N LYS A 16 8.57 -11.01 15.12
CA LYS A 16 8.18 -10.08 16.20
C LYS A 16 7.35 -8.93 15.66
N ILE A 17 6.20 -8.68 16.29
CA ILE A 17 5.20 -7.67 15.85
C ILE A 17 5.44 -6.31 16.55
N ASN A 18 6.11 -6.31 17.71
CA ASN A 18 6.30 -5.13 18.56
C ASN A 18 7.76 -4.60 18.56
N SER A 19 8.55 -4.94 17.54
CA SER A 19 9.92 -4.44 17.39
C SER A 19 10.01 -3.45 16.24
N VAL A 20 10.83 -2.41 16.40
CA VAL A 20 11.21 -1.50 15.31
C VAL A 20 11.96 -2.31 14.25
N GLU A 21 11.60 -2.10 12.98
CA GLU A 21 12.21 -2.84 11.88
C GLU A 21 13.68 -2.39 11.66
N PRO A 22 14.68 -3.28 11.82
CA PRO A 22 16.08 -2.88 11.90
C PRO A 22 16.77 -2.51 10.57
N GLY A 23 16.02 -2.31 9.48
CA GLY A 23 16.63 -1.69 8.30
C GLY A 23 15.69 -1.37 7.14
N GLY A 24 16.23 -0.58 6.20
CA GLY A 24 15.50 0.01 5.08
C GLY A 24 15.64 -0.78 3.78
N ALA A 25 16.27 -0.18 2.76
CA ALA A 25 16.34 -0.75 1.40
C ALA A 25 17.42 -1.84 1.19
N GLY A 26 18.03 -2.33 2.28
CA GLY A 26 19.08 -3.34 2.25
C GLY A 26 18.58 -4.74 1.91
N PHE A 27 19.51 -5.68 1.73
CA PHE A 27 19.18 -7.08 1.46
C PHE A 27 18.58 -7.75 2.69
N ILE A 28 17.47 -8.48 2.49
CA ILE A 28 16.83 -9.30 3.52
C ILE A 28 17.47 -10.70 3.52
N PRO A 29 18.09 -11.12 4.65
CA PRO A 29 18.64 -12.46 4.84
C PRO A 29 17.63 -13.59 4.56
N LEU A 30 18.12 -14.76 4.14
CA LEU A 30 17.25 -15.88 3.76
C LEU A 30 16.44 -16.44 4.95
N ASP A 31 17.05 -16.46 6.14
CA ASP A 31 16.47 -16.90 7.41
C ASP A 31 15.42 -15.92 7.95
N GLU A 32 15.44 -14.67 7.50
CA GLU A 32 14.47 -13.63 7.85
C GLU A 32 13.28 -13.59 6.85
N ARG A 33 13.27 -14.43 5.79
CA ARG A 33 12.16 -14.48 4.82
C ARG A 33 11.05 -15.42 5.30
N HIS A 34 10.03 -14.85 5.92
CA HIS A 34 8.90 -15.60 6.48
C HIS A 34 7.53 -15.23 5.85
N GLY A 35 7.51 -14.44 4.78
CA GLY A 35 6.29 -14.08 4.05
C GLY A 35 5.65 -15.28 3.35
N LYS A 36 4.31 -15.35 3.32
CA LYS A 36 3.55 -16.42 2.67
C LYS A 36 2.64 -15.83 1.58
N PRO A 37 2.39 -16.51 0.45
CA PRO A 37 1.57 -15.93 -0.63
C PRO A 37 0.19 -15.42 -0.19
N HIS A 38 -0.48 -16.11 0.75
CA HIS A 38 -1.77 -15.67 1.28
C HIS A 38 -1.69 -14.40 2.13
N SER A 39 -0.52 -14.01 2.64
CA SER A 39 -0.37 -12.75 3.37
C SER A 39 -0.54 -11.54 2.45
N LEU A 40 -0.26 -11.71 1.15
CA LEU A 40 -0.49 -10.69 0.13
C LEU A 40 -1.97 -10.32 0.01
N PHE A 41 -2.89 -11.25 0.24
CA PHE A 41 -4.31 -10.95 0.22
C PHE A 41 -4.66 -9.81 1.19
N TRP A 42 -4.20 -9.91 2.45
CA TRP A 42 -4.46 -8.88 3.46
C TRP A 42 -3.75 -7.58 3.13
N THR A 43 -2.50 -7.65 2.66
CA THR A 43 -1.71 -6.48 2.28
C THR A 43 -2.32 -5.68 1.14
N TRP A 44 -3.00 -6.34 0.20
CA TRP A 44 -3.59 -5.68 -0.95
C TRP A 44 -5.06 -5.35 -0.77
N MET A 45 -5.84 -6.19 -0.08
CA MET A 45 -7.27 -5.95 0.06
C MET A 45 -7.60 -4.90 1.12
N SER A 46 -6.92 -4.94 2.28
CA SER A 46 -7.28 -4.10 3.42
C SER A 46 -7.05 -2.61 3.17
N PRO A 47 -5.88 -2.16 2.67
CA PRO A 47 -5.66 -0.74 2.39
C PRO A 47 -6.54 -0.20 1.24
N ASN A 48 -7.01 -1.07 0.34
CA ASN A 48 -7.86 -0.64 -0.77
C ASN A 48 -9.32 -0.39 -0.34
N LEU A 49 -9.73 -0.86 0.85
CA LEU A 49 -11.01 -0.50 1.47
C LEU A 49 -10.91 0.87 2.13
N GLU A 50 -10.67 1.89 1.30
CA GLU A 50 -10.53 3.27 1.73
C GLU A 50 -11.33 4.23 0.83
N PHE A 51 -11.55 5.45 1.34
CA PHE A 51 -12.37 6.45 0.67
C PHE A 51 -11.79 6.89 -0.68
N THR A 52 -10.47 6.93 -0.80
CA THR A 52 -9.79 7.29 -2.05
C THR A 52 -10.15 6.33 -3.19
N THR A 53 -10.19 5.02 -2.92
CA THR A 53 -10.53 4.00 -3.91
C THR A 53 -11.96 4.14 -4.44
N VAL A 54 -12.89 4.63 -3.61
CA VAL A 54 -14.28 4.90 -4.03
C VAL A 54 -14.31 5.90 -5.20
N TYR A 55 -13.44 6.91 -5.18
CA TYR A 55 -13.40 7.90 -6.26
C TYR A 55 -13.00 7.33 -7.60
N VAL A 56 -12.28 6.21 -7.65
CA VAL A 56 -11.98 5.52 -8.93
C VAL A 56 -13.28 5.08 -9.61
N GLY A 57 -14.24 4.57 -8.85
CA GLY A 57 -15.57 4.24 -9.35
C GLY A 57 -16.40 5.48 -9.72
N VAL A 58 -16.31 6.54 -8.91
CA VAL A 58 -16.98 7.82 -9.18
C VAL A 58 -16.51 8.42 -10.51
N ILE A 59 -15.19 8.36 -10.79
CA ILE A 59 -14.61 8.83 -12.04
C ILE A 59 -15.19 8.08 -13.25
N ALA A 60 -15.32 6.75 -13.15
CA ALA A 60 -15.88 5.94 -14.23
C ALA A 60 -17.30 6.37 -14.64
N VAL A 61 -18.16 6.69 -13.66
CA VAL A 61 -19.55 7.06 -13.93
C VAL A 61 -19.69 8.55 -14.24
N LEU A 62 -19.18 9.44 -13.38
CA LEU A 62 -19.44 10.87 -13.48
C LEU A 62 -18.61 11.58 -14.55
N PHE A 63 -17.37 11.12 -14.80
CA PHE A 63 -16.47 11.79 -15.74
C PHE A 63 -16.39 11.08 -17.09
N PHE A 64 -16.43 9.74 -17.10
CA PHE A 64 -16.42 8.96 -18.34
C PHE A 64 -17.82 8.55 -18.83
N GLY A 65 -18.88 8.84 -18.08
CA GLY A 65 -20.26 8.59 -18.50
C GLY A 65 -20.62 7.10 -18.61
N LEU A 66 -19.85 6.21 -17.98
CA LEU A 66 -20.12 4.77 -17.99
C LEU A 66 -21.33 4.46 -17.11
N THR A 67 -22.12 3.46 -17.50
CA THR A 67 -23.09 2.87 -16.57
C THR A 67 -22.36 2.19 -15.41
N ILE A 68 -23.04 1.98 -14.28
CA ILE A 68 -22.45 1.30 -13.10
C ILE A 68 -21.84 -0.04 -13.48
N TRP A 69 -22.54 -0.84 -14.30
CA TRP A 69 -22.06 -2.15 -14.76
C TRP A 69 -20.84 -2.05 -15.68
N GLN A 70 -20.80 -1.07 -16.58
CA GLN A 70 -19.63 -0.81 -17.41
C GLN A 70 -18.44 -0.33 -16.58
N GLY A 71 -18.67 0.52 -15.58
CA GLY A 71 -17.63 0.96 -14.64
C GLY A 71 -17.05 -0.19 -13.83
N ILE A 72 -17.90 -1.05 -13.26
CA ILE A 72 -17.47 -2.27 -12.55
C ILE A 72 -16.64 -3.16 -13.47
N LEU A 73 -17.12 -3.41 -14.69
CA LEU A 73 -16.39 -4.24 -15.66
C LEU A 73 -15.05 -3.61 -16.04
N ALA A 74 -15.00 -2.31 -16.30
CA ALA A 74 -13.76 -1.60 -16.65
C ALA A 74 -12.73 -1.68 -15.52
N VAL A 75 -13.15 -1.45 -14.28
CA VAL A 75 -12.28 -1.58 -13.09
C VAL A 75 -11.82 -3.02 -12.91
N ALA A 76 -12.72 -4.00 -13.04
CA ALA A 76 -12.38 -5.41 -12.91
C ALA A 76 -11.36 -5.86 -13.95
N VAL A 77 -11.55 -5.49 -15.22
CA VAL A 77 -10.61 -5.80 -16.30
C VAL A 77 -9.27 -5.08 -16.10
N GLY A 78 -9.29 -3.80 -15.73
CA GLY A 78 -8.07 -3.03 -15.43
C GLY A 78 -7.27 -3.64 -14.29
N ASN A 79 -7.94 -4.01 -13.19
CA ASN A 79 -7.31 -4.69 -12.06
C ASN A 79 -6.78 -6.07 -12.43
N LEU A 80 -7.51 -6.85 -13.25
CA LEU A 80 -7.04 -8.15 -13.72
C LEU A 80 -5.74 -8.00 -14.53
N LEU A 81 -5.73 -7.13 -15.54
CA LEU A 81 -4.55 -6.90 -16.37
C LEU A 81 -3.37 -6.36 -15.55
N GLY A 82 -3.63 -5.39 -14.67
CA GLY A 82 -2.64 -4.83 -13.77
C GLY A 82 -2.07 -5.85 -12.79
N SER A 83 -2.91 -6.71 -12.21
CA SER A 83 -2.50 -7.74 -11.26
C SER A 83 -1.65 -8.84 -11.92
N VAL A 84 -1.91 -9.18 -13.18
CA VAL A 84 -1.06 -10.10 -13.95
C VAL A 84 0.34 -9.51 -14.11
N ALA A 85 0.44 -8.27 -14.59
CA ALA A 85 1.74 -7.59 -14.75
C ALA A 85 2.47 -7.45 -13.40
N HIS A 86 1.75 -7.05 -12.35
CA HIS A 86 2.27 -6.94 -10.99
C HIS A 86 2.76 -8.29 -10.45
N GLY A 87 2.02 -9.37 -10.68
CA GLY A 87 2.39 -10.73 -10.29
C GLY A 87 3.70 -11.18 -10.92
N PHE A 88 3.86 -10.99 -12.23
CA PHE A 88 5.11 -11.34 -12.93
C PHE A 88 6.32 -10.57 -12.40
N LEU A 89 6.17 -9.28 -12.12
CA LEU A 89 7.26 -8.44 -11.63
C LEU A 89 7.58 -8.73 -10.16
N SER A 90 6.56 -8.93 -9.32
CA SER A 90 6.72 -9.19 -7.88
C SER A 90 7.25 -10.60 -7.58
N ALA A 91 6.98 -11.58 -8.44
CA ALA A 91 7.49 -12.95 -8.29
C ALA A 91 9.02 -13.05 -8.23
N ARG A 92 9.73 -12.05 -8.78
CA ARG A 92 11.21 -11.97 -8.71
C ARG A 92 11.72 -11.43 -7.38
N GLY A 93 10.90 -10.66 -6.65
CA GLY A 93 11.28 -10.03 -5.38
C GLY A 93 11.80 -10.99 -4.31
N PRO A 94 11.12 -12.14 -4.05
CA PRO A 94 11.58 -13.11 -3.08
C PRO A 94 12.92 -13.76 -3.41
N ALA A 95 13.37 -13.76 -4.66
CA ALA A 95 14.69 -14.30 -5.03
C ALA A 95 15.79 -13.29 -4.69
N PHE A 96 15.62 -12.03 -5.10
CA PHE A 96 16.63 -10.98 -4.92
C PHE A 96 16.68 -10.41 -3.50
N GLY A 97 15.59 -10.46 -2.73
CA GLY A 97 15.57 -10.01 -1.33
C GLY A 97 15.79 -8.52 -1.13
N VAL A 98 15.54 -7.70 -2.16
CA VAL A 98 15.67 -6.24 -2.14
C VAL A 98 14.42 -5.60 -2.74
N PRO A 99 14.11 -4.33 -2.40
CA PRO A 99 12.98 -3.61 -2.98
C PRO A 99 13.05 -3.51 -4.51
N GLN A 100 11.88 -3.42 -5.17
CA GLN A 100 11.79 -3.25 -6.63
C GLN A 100 12.61 -2.06 -7.14
N MET A 101 12.66 -0.95 -6.39
CA MET A 101 13.47 0.23 -6.72
C MET A 101 14.98 -0.06 -6.78
N VAL A 102 15.46 -1.08 -6.07
CA VAL A 102 16.85 -1.54 -6.14
C VAL A 102 17.01 -2.53 -7.29
N MET A 103 16.05 -3.44 -7.49
CA MET A 103 16.08 -4.40 -8.60
C MET A 103 16.02 -3.74 -9.98
N SER A 104 15.35 -2.60 -10.12
CA SER A 104 15.28 -1.84 -11.37
C SER A 104 16.66 -1.31 -11.83
N ARG A 105 17.70 -1.39 -11.00
CA ARG A 105 19.10 -1.17 -11.42
C ARG A 105 19.60 -2.22 -12.42
N ILE A 106 18.99 -3.41 -12.49
CA ILE A 106 19.38 -4.47 -13.44
C ILE A 106 19.18 -4.01 -14.89
N PRO A 107 17.98 -3.56 -15.32
CA PRO A 107 17.77 -3.08 -16.70
C PRO A 107 18.24 -1.63 -16.93
N PHE A 108 18.17 -0.75 -15.92
CA PHE A 108 18.43 0.69 -16.12
C PHE A 108 19.83 1.15 -15.68
N GLY A 109 20.63 0.27 -15.06
CA GLY A 109 21.90 0.63 -14.43
C GLY A 109 21.71 1.53 -13.20
N TYR A 110 22.80 1.86 -12.52
CA TYR A 110 22.74 2.63 -11.27
C TYR A 110 22.18 4.06 -11.46
N ARG A 111 22.65 4.77 -12.49
CA ARG A 111 22.23 6.15 -12.77
C ARG A 111 20.88 6.21 -13.50
N GLY A 112 20.64 5.33 -14.46
CA GLY A 112 19.35 5.30 -15.18
C GLY A 112 18.18 4.93 -14.28
N ASN A 113 18.43 4.17 -13.20
CA ASN A 113 17.44 3.83 -12.19
C ASN A 113 16.89 5.01 -11.39
N ILE A 114 17.58 6.17 -11.39
CA ILE A 114 17.13 7.36 -10.65
C ILE A 114 15.75 7.80 -11.14
N LEU A 115 15.48 7.72 -12.44
CA LEU A 115 14.19 8.11 -13.00
C LEU A 115 13.04 7.20 -12.55
N PRO A 116 13.04 5.87 -12.78
CA PRO A 116 11.94 5.01 -12.35
C PRO A 116 11.80 4.95 -10.83
N ALA A 117 12.90 4.89 -10.08
CA ALA A 117 12.84 4.87 -8.61
C ALA A 117 12.34 6.22 -8.05
N GLY A 118 12.78 7.34 -8.62
CA GLY A 118 12.34 8.68 -8.25
C GLY A 118 10.86 8.91 -8.55
N LEU A 119 10.40 8.53 -9.74
CA LEU A 119 8.98 8.59 -10.10
C LEU A 119 8.12 7.73 -9.17
N ASN A 120 8.56 6.51 -8.86
CA ASN A 120 7.85 5.66 -7.91
C ASN A 120 7.82 6.28 -6.50
N THR A 121 8.93 6.85 -6.04
CA THR A 121 9.01 7.53 -4.74
C THR A 121 8.05 8.71 -4.65
N ILE A 122 8.01 9.56 -5.67
CA ILE A 122 7.17 10.77 -5.67
C ILE A 122 5.70 10.40 -5.87
N ILE A 123 5.37 9.61 -6.89
CA ILE A 123 3.99 9.35 -7.26
C ILE A 123 3.37 8.32 -6.30
N ALA A 124 4.03 7.18 -6.14
CA ALA A 124 3.47 6.08 -5.36
C ALA A 124 3.73 6.24 -3.85
N GLY A 125 4.91 6.73 -3.47
CA GLY A 125 5.23 6.98 -2.06
C GLY A 125 4.52 8.23 -1.54
N ILE A 126 4.97 9.41 -1.99
CA ILE A 126 4.50 10.70 -1.47
C ILE A 126 3.04 10.98 -1.87
N GLY A 127 2.68 10.69 -3.12
CA GLY A 127 1.34 10.95 -3.64
C GLY A 127 0.25 10.20 -2.86
N TRP A 128 0.35 8.88 -2.75
CA TRP A 128 -0.63 8.09 -1.99
C TRP A 128 -0.60 8.40 -0.50
N PHE A 129 0.58 8.66 0.08
CA PHE A 129 0.67 9.13 1.46
C PHE A 129 -0.16 10.39 1.65
N ALA A 130 0.04 11.42 0.81
CA ALA A 130 -0.70 12.67 0.91
C ALA A 130 -2.21 12.48 0.75
N VAL A 131 -2.66 11.71 -0.25
CA VAL A 131 -4.08 11.48 -0.49
C VAL A 131 -4.74 10.74 0.68
N ASN A 132 -4.06 9.75 1.26
CA ASN A 132 -4.60 8.97 2.36
C ASN A 132 -4.55 9.73 3.69
N SER A 133 -3.51 10.56 3.92
CA SER A 133 -3.46 11.47 5.07
C SER A 133 -4.57 12.51 5.02
N VAL A 134 -4.85 13.10 3.84
CA VAL A 134 -5.93 14.09 3.67
C VAL A 134 -7.30 13.44 3.87
N SER A 135 -7.53 12.26 3.31
CA SER A 135 -8.76 11.49 3.52
C SER A 135 -8.97 11.15 4.99
N GLY A 136 -7.93 10.68 5.68
CA GLY A 136 -7.95 10.41 7.12
C GLY A 136 -8.22 11.67 7.96
N ALA A 137 -7.65 12.82 7.56
CA ALA A 137 -7.88 14.10 8.24
C ALA A 137 -9.34 14.54 8.13
N PHE A 138 -9.96 14.40 6.95
CA PHE A 138 -11.39 14.70 6.78
C PHE A 138 -12.27 13.79 7.64
N ALA A 139 -11.97 12.48 7.68
CA ALA A 139 -12.70 11.55 8.51
C ALA A 139 -12.59 11.91 10.01
N LEU A 140 -11.36 12.17 10.49
CA LEU A 140 -11.11 12.52 11.89
C LEU A 140 -11.77 13.85 12.28
N SER A 141 -11.64 14.87 11.44
CA SER A 141 -12.27 16.19 11.66
C SER A 141 -13.80 16.06 11.72
N THR A 142 -14.40 15.26 10.83
CA THR A 142 -15.85 15.01 10.82
C THR A 142 -16.33 14.28 12.08
N LEU A 143 -15.55 13.31 12.59
CA LEU A 143 -15.91 12.54 13.77
C LEU A 143 -15.73 13.29 15.09
N THR A 144 -14.73 14.16 15.17
CA THR A 144 -14.31 14.79 16.44
C THR A 144 -14.63 16.28 16.52
N GLY A 145 -14.94 16.92 15.40
CA GLY A 145 -15.20 18.36 15.31
C GLY A 145 -13.95 19.24 15.39
N ILE A 146 -12.74 18.67 15.49
CA ILE A 146 -11.50 19.45 15.49
C ILE A 146 -11.16 19.96 14.08
N SER A 147 -10.31 20.99 14.01
CA SER A 147 -9.92 21.60 12.72
C SER A 147 -9.18 20.61 11.83
N ARG A 148 -9.35 20.76 10.50
CA ARG A 148 -8.78 19.84 9.50
C ARG A 148 -7.26 19.83 9.52
N GLU A 149 -6.66 20.98 9.80
CA GLU A 149 -5.21 21.16 9.90
C GLU A 149 -4.65 20.35 11.08
N ILE A 150 -5.31 20.42 12.24
CA ILE A 150 -4.94 19.63 13.42
C ILE A 150 -5.15 18.13 13.15
N SER A 151 -6.28 17.76 12.55
CA SER A 151 -6.54 16.36 12.17
C SER A 151 -5.45 15.82 11.23
N LEU A 152 -5.02 16.61 10.26
CA LEU A 152 -3.96 16.23 9.33
C LEU A 152 -2.63 15.99 10.05
N VAL A 153 -2.21 16.92 10.92
CA VAL A 153 -0.98 16.77 11.71
C VAL A 153 -1.03 15.50 12.57
N LEU A 154 -2.16 15.23 13.23
CA LEU A 154 -2.34 14.04 14.05
C LEU A 154 -2.28 12.75 13.21
N VAL A 155 -2.99 12.70 12.09
CA VAL A 155 -3.00 11.54 11.19
C VAL A 155 -1.60 11.25 10.67
N VAL A 156 -0.89 12.27 10.18
CA VAL A 156 0.49 12.12 9.68
C VAL A 156 1.44 11.66 10.80
N ALA A 157 1.34 12.23 12.00
CA ALA A 157 2.18 11.82 13.12
C ALA A 157 1.96 10.35 13.49
N ILE A 158 0.70 9.90 13.55
CA ILE A 158 0.36 8.50 13.83
C ILE A 158 0.87 7.57 12.72
N GLN A 159 0.69 7.95 11.45
CA GLN A 159 1.18 7.16 10.31
C GLN A 159 2.71 6.99 10.34
N ILE A 160 3.45 8.06 10.65
CA ILE A 160 4.92 8.01 10.79
C ILE A 160 5.32 7.09 11.94
N ILE A 161 4.65 7.17 13.10
CA ILE A 161 4.92 6.29 14.24
C ILE A 161 4.71 4.83 13.86
N ILE A 162 3.59 4.52 13.19
CA ILE A 162 3.27 3.16 12.75
C ILE A 162 4.30 2.63 11.76
N ALA A 163 4.81 3.49 10.86
CA ALA A 163 5.81 3.12 9.87
C ALA A 163 7.12 2.57 10.48
N PHE A 164 7.47 2.94 11.72
CA PHE A 164 8.66 2.42 12.41
C PHE A 164 8.53 0.95 12.85
N PHE A 165 7.32 0.46 13.12
CA PHE A 165 7.12 -0.94 13.54
C PHE A 165 7.23 -1.93 12.37
N GLY A 166 7.09 -1.43 11.13
CA GLY A 166 7.46 -2.15 9.92
C GLY A 166 6.55 -3.33 9.55
N HIS A 167 7.10 -4.26 8.77
CA HIS A 167 6.34 -5.30 8.07
C HIS A 167 5.42 -6.15 8.97
N ASN A 168 5.92 -6.67 10.09
CA ASN A 168 5.15 -7.60 10.94
C ASN A 168 3.95 -6.94 11.61
N PHE A 169 4.13 -5.69 12.07
CA PHE A 169 3.05 -4.91 12.65
C PHE A 169 1.96 -4.63 11.63
N ILE A 170 2.34 -4.17 10.44
CA ILE A 170 1.40 -3.89 9.35
C ILE A 170 0.64 -5.17 8.98
N GLN A 171 1.32 -6.29 8.77
CA GLN A 171 0.65 -7.57 8.46
C GLN A 171 -0.37 -8.01 9.52
N ALA A 172 -0.05 -7.80 10.81
CA ALA A 172 -0.97 -8.11 11.89
C ALA A 172 -2.16 -7.14 11.92
N PHE A 173 -1.89 -5.84 11.76
CA PHE A 173 -2.90 -4.80 11.71
C PHE A 173 -3.88 -5.01 10.54
N GLU A 174 -3.38 -5.22 9.32
CA GLU A 174 -4.23 -5.38 8.13
C GLU A 174 -5.18 -6.58 8.21
N ARG A 175 -4.76 -7.66 8.89
CA ARG A 175 -5.63 -8.83 9.12
C ARG A 175 -6.82 -8.51 10.03
N ILE A 176 -6.64 -7.58 10.96
CA ILE A 176 -7.70 -7.14 11.89
C ILE A 176 -8.52 -6.02 11.25
N ALA A 177 -7.87 -5.09 10.53
CA ALA A 177 -8.50 -3.97 9.87
C ALA A 177 -9.44 -4.43 8.75
N PHE A 178 -9.02 -5.41 7.92
CA PHE A 178 -9.81 -5.89 6.79
C PHE A 178 -11.28 -6.21 7.13
N PRO A 179 -11.60 -7.12 8.08
CA PRO A 179 -13.00 -7.45 8.36
C PRO A 179 -13.80 -6.26 8.90
N LEU A 180 -13.16 -5.36 9.66
CA LEU A 180 -13.82 -4.16 10.20
C LEU A 180 -14.14 -3.18 9.07
N LEU A 181 -13.19 -2.92 8.19
CA LEU A 181 -13.38 -2.08 7.00
C LEU A 181 -14.43 -2.69 6.06
N ALA A 182 -14.34 -3.98 5.78
CA ALA A 182 -15.30 -4.66 4.92
C ALA A 182 -16.73 -4.54 5.47
N LEU A 183 -16.91 -4.75 6.78
CA LEU A 183 -18.20 -4.54 7.43
C LEU A 183 -18.68 -3.08 7.31
N ALA A 184 -17.80 -2.11 7.57
CA ALA A 184 -18.15 -0.69 7.45
C ALA A 184 -18.60 -0.31 6.03
N PHE A 185 -17.91 -0.78 4.99
CA PHE A 185 -18.27 -0.55 3.60
C PHE A 185 -19.57 -1.24 3.21
N ILE A 186 -19.79 -2.47 3.67
CA ILE A 186 -21.07 -3.18 3.46
C ILE A 186 -22.23 -2.40 4.08
N LEU A 187 -22.07 -1.94 5.32
CA LEU A 187 -23.07 -1.11 5.99
C LEU A 187 -23.31 0.20 5.25
N ALA A 188 -22.25 0.86 4.76
CA ALA A 188 -22.37 2.07 3.95
C ALA A 188 -23.16 1.83 2.65
N ILE A 189 -22.94 0.69 1.97
CA ILE A 189 -23.72 0.33 0.77
C ILE A 189 -25.20 0.16 1.13
N PHE A 190 -25.51 -0.58 2.20
CA PHE A 190 -26.89 -0.82 2.62
C PHE A 190 -27.61 0.43 3.13
N THR A 191 -26.90 1.42 3.66
CA THR A 191 -27.53 2.67 4.13
C THR A 191 -27.61 3.73 3.04
N ILE A 192 -26.62 3.83 2.15
CA ILE A 192 -26.55 4.90 1.14
C ILE A 192 -27.36 4.52 -0.10
N VAL A 193 -27.19 3.32 -0.65
CA VAL A 193 -27.81 2.95 -1.94
C VAL A 193 -29.33 2.99 -1.91
N PRO A 194 -30.04 2.54 -0.85
CA PRO A 194 -31.49 2.66 -0.80
C PRO A 194 -32.00 4.10 -0.62
N ASN A 195 -31.14 5.02 -0.18
CA ASN A 195 -31.45 6.42 0.09
C ASN A 195 -30.91 7.39 -0.99
N ALA A 196 -30.33 6.86 -2.07
CA ALA A 196 -29.76 7.60 -3.20
C ALA A 196 -30.70 7.58 -4.41
#